data_AF-A0A2K3LUN9-F1
#
_entry.id   AF-A0A2K3LUN9-F1
#
_cell.length_a   1.000
_cell.length_b   1.000
_cell.length_c   1.000
_cell.angle_alpha   90.00
_cell.angle_beta   90.00
_cell.angle_gamma   90.00
#
_symmetry.space_group_name_H-M   'P 1'
#
loop_
_entity.id
_entity.type
_entity.pdbx_description
1 polymer ?
#
loop_
_entity_poly.entity_id
_entity_poly.type
_entity_poly.pdbx_seq_one_letter_code
_entity_poly.pdbx_strand_id
1 'polypeptide(L)'
;MPREYHNSSGQIVLDYAKAIQESVFEQLRVVRDGQLRIVFSPDLKICSWEFCARRHEELIPKRLLIPQVSQLGAVAQKYQSCTQNAATNLSVPELQNNCNMFVASARQLAKALEVPLVNDLGYTKRYVRCLQVIL
;
A
#
# COMPACT_ATOMS: atom_id res chain seq x y z
N MET A 1 19.72 17.09 1.71
CA MET A 1 19.87 17.73 0.40
C MET A 1 20.65 16.80 -0.52
N PRO A 2 20.32 16.73 -1.82
CA PRO A 2 21.14 16.03 -2.82
C PRO A 2 22.56 16.60 -2.85
N ARG A 3 23.54 15.75 -3.15
CA ARG A 3 24.96 16.10 -3.24
C ARG A 3 25.43 15.82 -4.64
N GLU A 4 25.99 16.83 -5.28
CA GLU A 4 26.61 16.73 -6.60
C GLU A 4 28.13 16.79 -6.46
N TYR A 5 28.85 15.97 -7.21
CA TYR A 5 30.31 15.99 -7.29
C TYR A 5 30.80 15.32 -8.59
N HIS A 6 32.09 15.47 -8.91
CA HIS A 6 32.72 14.78 -10.03
C HIS A 6 33.46 13.53 -9.54
N ASN A 7 33.28 12.39 -10.22
CA ASN A 7 34.05 11.18 -9.92
C ASN A 7 35.47 11.23 -10.51
N SER A 8 36.30 10.21 -10.23
CA SER A 8 37.68 10.11 -10.76
C SER A 8 37.75 10.04 -12.29
N SER A 9 36.64 9.71 -12.95
CA SER A 9 36.50 9.68 -14.42
C SER A 9 35.97 11.00 -15.00
N GLY A 10 35.77 12.04 -14.19
CA GLY A 10 35.26 13.34 -14.61
C GLY A 10 33.75 13.38 -14.91
N GLN A 11 33.01 12.34 -14.53
CA GLN A 11 31.55 12.30 -14.70
C GLN A 11 30.87 13.00 -13.53
N ILE A 12 29.70 13.57 -13.80
CA ILE A 12 28.88 14.24 -12.77
C ILE A 12 28.08 13.16 -12.03
N VAL A 13 28.18 13.13 -10.71
CA VAL A 13 27.48 12.19 -9.83
C VAL A 13 26.54 12.94 -8.91
N LEU A 14 25.30 12.49 -8.85
CA LEU A 14 24.28 12.99 -7.92
C LEU A 14 23.91 11.90 -6.91
N ASP A 15 24.24 12.13 -5.65
CA ASP A 15 23.87 11.28 -4.52
C ASP A 15 22.75 11.91 -3.69
N TYR A 16 21.66 11.19 -3.48
CA TYR A 16 20.55 11.62 -2.64
C TYR A 16 20.11 10.52 -1.68
N ALA A 17 20.44 10.70 -0.39
CA ALA A 17 20.20 9.70 0.66
C ALA A 17 18.74 9.62 1.17
N LYS A 18 17.86 10.53 0.74
CA LYS A 18 16.44 10.61 1.18
C LYS A 18 15.50 10.54 -0.02
N ALA A 19 15.86 9.73 -1.01
CA ALA A 19 15.07 9.55 -2.21
C ALA A 19 13.79 8.79 -1.88
N ILE A 20 12.69 9.19 -2.52
CA ILE A 20 11.40 8.51 -2.46
C ILE A 20 11.09 7.98 -3.85
N GLN A 21 10.73 6.72 -3.94
CA GLN A 21 10.23 6.09 -5.16
C GLN A 21 8.80 5.63 -4.92
N GLU A 22 7.85 6.21 -5.65
CA GLU A 22 6.44 5.81 -5.61
C GLU A 22 6.12 4.86 -6.79
N SER A 23 5.44 3.75 -6.50
CA SER A 23 4.84 2.88 -7.49
C SER A 23 3.33 2.87 -7.30
N VAL A 24 2.60 3.29 -8.33
CA VAL A 24 1.14 3.38 -8.31
C VAL A 24 0.57 2.19 -9.08
N PHE A 25 -0.12 1.30 -8.37
CA PHE A 25 -0.90 0.21 -8.94
C PHE A 25 -2.39 0.55 -8.86
N GLU A 26 -3.22 -0.26 -9.51
CA GLU A 26 -4.67 -0.07 -9.46
C GLU A 26 -5.20 -0.17 -8.03
N GLN A 27 -4.75 -1.19 -7.28
CA GLN A 27 -5.28 -1.51 -5.95
C GLN A 27 -4.39 -1.06 -4.78
N LEU A 28 -3.21 -0.54 -5.06
CA LEU A 28 -2.19 -0.24 -4.05
C LEU A 28 -1.26 0.86 -4.53
N ARG A 29 -0.74 1.65 -3.59
CA ARG A 29 0.45 2.47 -3.82
C ARG A 29 1.56 2.00 -2.89
N VAL A 30 2.76 1.93 -3.41
CA VAL A 30 3.96 1.59 -2.63
C VAL A 30 4.90 2.77 -2.66
N VAL A 31 5.27 3.25 -1.47
CA VAL A 31 6.23 4.34 -1.28
C VAL A 31 7.49 3.75 -0.69
N ARG A 32 8.60 3.79 -1.42
CA ARG A 32 9.91 3.31 -0.94
C ARG A 32 10.76 4.51 -0.60
N ASP A 33 11.37 4.51 0.59
CA ASP A 33 12.46 5.43 0.87
C ASP A 33 13.80 4.74 0.63
N GLY A 34 14.79 5.53 0.24
CA GLY A 34 16.07 4.97 -0.13
C GLY A 34 17.12 5.98 -0.48
N GLN A 35 18.23 5.44 -0.95
CA GLN A 35 19.32 6.22 -1.52
C GLN A 35 19.29 6.10 -3.03
N LEU A 36 19.33 7.24 -3.71
CA LEU A 36 19.47 7.35 -5.14
C LEU A 36 20.88 7.82 -5.48
N ARG A 37 21.52 7.16 -6.44
CA ARG A 37 22.76 7.59 -7.08
C ARG A 37 22.52 7.66 -8.57
N ILE A 38 22.88 8.76 -9.21
CA ILE A 38 22.82 8.92 -10.67
C ILE A 38 24.18 9.38 -11.17
N VAL A 39 24.66 8.75 -12.24
CA VAL A 39 25.87 9.18 -12.96
C VAL A 39 25.44 9.76 -14.30
N PHE A 40 25.84 10.99 -14.57
CA PHE A 40 25.56 11.68 -15.82
C PHE A 40 26.80 11.74 -16.71
N SER A 41 26.56 11.72 -18.02
CA SER A 41 27.54 12.12 -19.02
C SER A 41 27.75 13.64 -19.00
N PRO A 42 28.82 14.16 -19.64
CA PRO A 42 29.04 15.61 -19.75
C PRO A 42 27.89 16.36 -20.46
N ASP A 43 27.14 15.69 -21.35
CA ASP A 43 25.94 16.23 -21.99
C ASP A 43 24.65 15.98 -21.18
N LEU A 44 24.77 15.66 -19.89
CA LEU A 44 23.69 15.49 -18.91
C LEU A 44 22.73 14.33 -19.19
N LYS A 45 23.14 13.33 -19.99
CA LYS A 45 22.38 12.08 -20.10
C LYS A 45 22.68 11.18 -18.91
N ILE A 46 21.70 10.41 -18.48
CA ILE A 46 21.89 9.40 -17.44
C ILE A 46 22.70 8.24 -18.04
N CYS A 47 23.93 8.04 -17.56
CA CYS A 47 24.76 6.89 -17.91
C CYS A 47 24.36 5.66 -17.10
N SER A 48 24.16 5.84 -15.80
CA SER A 48 23.72 4.79 -14.88
C SER A 48 22.98 5.40 -13.70
N TRP A 49 22.17 4.58 -13.03
CA TRP A 49 21.51 4.96 -11.79
C TRP A 49 21.32 3.75 -10.89
N GLU A 50 21.30 4.00 -9.59
CA GLU A 50 21.09 3.00 -8.55
C GLU A 50 20.08 3.55 -7.54
N PHE A 51 19.12 2.70 -7.14
CA PHE A 51 18.22 3.00 -6.04
C PHE A 51 18.25 1.87 -5.01
N CYS A 52 18.78 2.19 -3.83
CA CYS A 52 18.84 1.29 -2.69
C CYS A 52 17.68 1.60 -1.73
N ALA A 53 16.59 0.82 -1.85
CA ALA A 53 15.45 0.91 -0.96
C ALA A 53 15.81 0.45 0.47
N ARG A 54 15.32 1.14 1.50
CA ARG A 54 15.57 0.83 2.91
C ARG A 54 14.31 0.34 3.64
N ARG A 55 13.19 1.03 3.45
CA ARG A 55 11.85 0.61 3.91
C ARG A 55 10.82 1.00 2.86
N HIS A 56 9.63 0.41 2.99
CA HIS A 56 8.49 0.77 2.17
C HIS A 56 7.23 0.90 3.00
N GLU A 57 6.30 1.71 2.50
CA GLU A 57 4.94 1.83 3.00
C GLU A 57 3.96 1.39 1.91
N GLU A 58 2.91 0.67 2.32
CA GLU A 58 1.84 0.19 1.47
C GLU A 58 0.56 0.96 1.78
N LEU A 59 0.09 1.74 0.80
CA LEU A 59 -1.06 2.61 0.95
C LEU A 59 -2.23 2.08 0.12
N ILE A 60 -3.30 1.70 0.80
CA ILE A 60 -4.53 1.23 0.14
C ILE A 60 -5.42 2.43 -0.19
N PRO A 61 -5.80 2.64 -1.46
CA PRO A 61 -6.69 3.73 -1.86
C PRO A 61 -8.04 3.65 -1.13
N LYS A 62 -8.48 4.76 -0.49
CA LYS A 62 -9.75 4.83 0.25
C LYS A 62 -10.96 4.36 -0.56
N ARG A 63 -10.97 4.62 -1.87
CA ARG A 63 -12.04 4.17 -2.79
C ARG A 63 -12.30 2.66 -2.75
N LEU A 64 -11.28 1.86 -2.40
CA LEU A 64 -11.38 0.40 -2.30
C LEU A 64 -11.91 -0.07 -0.96
N LEU A 65 -11.91 0.80 0.05
CA LEU A 65 -12.33 0.50 1.42
C LEU A 65 -13.69 1.12 1.78
N ILE A 66 -14.02 2.28 1.19
CA ILE A 66 -15.26 3.01 1.48
C ILE A 66 -16.50 2.10 1.43
N PRO A 67 -16.73 1.29 0.37
CA PRO A 67 -17.92 0.45 0.31
C PRO A 67 -18.03 -0.55 1.48
N GLN A 68 -16.93 -1.22 1.81
CA GLN A 68 -16.85 -2.25 2.85
C GLN A 68 -16.97 -1.62 4.24
N VAL A 69 -16.33 -0.47 4.47
CA VAL A 69 -16.43 0.29 5.72
C VAL A 69 -17.85 0.82 5.92
N SER A 70 -18.48 1.35 4.86
CA SER A 70 -19.88 1.81 4.91
C SER A 70 -20.85 0.67 5.23
N GLN A 71 -20.66 -0.50 4.62
CA GLN A 71 -21.48 -1.68 4.90
C GLN A 71 -21.32 -2.16 6.35
N LEU A 72 -20.08 -2.25 6.84
CA LEU A 72 -19.80 -2.63 8.22
C LEU A 72 -20.42 -1.62 9.20
N GLY A 73 -20.31 -0.32 8.91
CA GLY A 73 -20.94 0.75 9.68
C GLY A 73 -22.47 0.64 9.74
N ALA A 74 -23.11 0.35 8.60
CA ALA A 74 -24.56 0.16 8.53
C ALA A 74 -25.02 -1.05 9.37
N VAL A 75 -24.28 -2.16 9.32
CA VAL A 75 -24.60 -3.35 10.14
C VAL A 75 -24.38 -3.08 11.63
N ALA A 76 -23.33 -2.34 11.99
CA ALA A 76 -23.07 -1.95 13.37
C ALA A 76 -24.17 -1.02 13.93
N GLN A 77 -24.60 -0.04 13.13
CA GLN A 77 -25.73 0.84 13.49
C GLN A 77 -27.02 0.04 13.65
N LYS A 78 -27.30 -0.91 12.74
CA LYS A 78 -28.48 -1.78 12.84
C LYS A 78 -28.46 -2.58 14.15
N TYR A 79 -27.32 -3.18 14.50
CA TYR A 79 -27.15 -3.89 15.76
C TYR A 79 -27.41 -2.98 16.97
N GLN A 80 -26.80 -1.78 16.99
CA GLN A 80 -26.98 -0.81 18.06
C GLN A 80 -28.45 -0.39 18.22
N SER A 81 -29.13 -0.11 17.12
CA SER A 81 -30.55 0.28 17.14
C SER A 81 -31.44 -0.85 17.68
N CYS A 82 -31.17 -2.11 17.31
CA CYS A 82 -31.83 -3.27 17.90
C CYS A 82 -31.61 -3.34 19.41
N THR A 83 -30.38 -3.15 19.89
CA THR A 83 -30.07 -3.19 21.34
C THR A 83 -30.64 -2.02 22.14
N GLN A 84 -30.78 -0.83 21.53
CA GLN A 84 -31.36 0.34 22.21
C GLN A 84 -32.90 0.31 22.23
N ASN A 85 -33.53 -0.23 21.18
CA ASN A 85 -34.98 -0.43 21.13
C ASN A 85 -35.43 -1.71 21.87
N ALA A 86 -34.49 -2.45 22.47
CA ALA A 86 -34.68 -3.74 23.10
C ALA A 86 -35.39 -3.73 24.47
N ALA A 87 -35.87 -2.58 24.95
CA ALA A 87 -36.47 -2.48 26.27
C ALA A 87 -37.68 -3.41 26.47
N THR A 88 -38.21 -4.08 25.44
CA THR A 88 -39.33 -5.01 25.61
C THR A 88 -39.35 -6.32 24.82
N ASN A 89 -38.79 -6.50 23.60
CA ASN A 89 -39.00 -7.77 22.83
C ASN A 89 -37.92 -8.09 21.76
N LEU A 90 -36.63 -8.19 22.08
CA LEU A 90 -35.65 -8.68 21.09
C LEU A 90 -35.75 -10.20 20.90
N SER A 91 -35.97 -10.66 19.67
CA SER A 91 -35.94 -12.09 19.36
C SER A 91 -34.49 -12.57 19.18
N VAL A 92 -34.15 -13.71 19.81
CA VAL A 92 -32.83 -14.37 19.66
C VAL A 92 -32.42 -14.60 18.19
N PRO A 93 -33.33 -14.97 17.26
CA PRO A 93 -33.01 -15.14 15.84
C PRO A 93 -32.55 -13.84 15.15
N GLU A 94 -33.15 -12.70 15.48
CA GLU A 94 -32.77 -11.41 14.89
C GLU A 94 -31.37 -10.97 15.34
N LEU A 95 -31.06 -11.19 16.62
CA LEU A 95 -29.72 -10.92 17.15
C LEU A 95 -28.67 -11.78 16.46
N GLN A 96 -28.94 -13.09 16.30
CA GLN A 96 -28.04 -14.00 15.60
C GLN A 96 -27.84 -13.58 14.13
N ASN A 97 -28.91 -13.17 13.44
CA ASN A 97 -28.82 -12.68 12.06
C ASN A 97 -27.95 -11.42 11.95
N ASN A 98 -28.10 -10.47 12.87
CA ASN A 98 -27.25 -9.28 12.91
C ASN A 98 -25.78 -9.62 13.16
N CYS A 99 -25.49 -10.55 14.08
CA CYS A 99 -24.13 -11.05 14.31
C CYS A 99 -23.54 -11.70 13.06
N ASN A 100 -24.33 -12.52 12.35
CA ASN A 100 -23.90 -13.16 11.11
C ASN A 100 -23.57 -12.12 10.02
N MET A 101 -24.41 -11.08 9.86
CA MET A 101 -24.14 -9.98 8.93
C MET A 101 -22.89 -9.18 9.30
N PHE A 102 -22.63 -9.00 10.60
CA PHE A 102 -21.44 -8.30 11.09
C PHE A 102 -20.18 -9.09 10.72
N VAL A 103 -20.16 -10.39 11.03
CA VAL A 103 -19.05 -11.28 10.67
C VAL A 103 -18.84 -11.32 9.16
N ALA A 104 -19.91 -11.38 8.36
CA ALA A 104 -19.80 -11.37 6.90
C ALA A 104 -19.20 -10.06 6.37
N SER A 105 -19.65 -8.92 6.87
CA SER A 105 -19.15 -7.59 6.44
C SER A 105 -17.70 -7.37 6.88
N ALA A 106 -17.33 -7.82 8.09
CA ALA A 106 -15.95 -7.80 8.55
C ALA A 106 -15.03 -8.69 7.70
N ARG A 107 -15.48 -9.88 7.30
CA ARG A 107 -14.72 -10.75 6.37
C ARG A 107 -14.55 -10.13 4.99
N GLN A 108 -15.56 -9.42 4.48
CA GLN A 108 -15.43 -8.71 3.20
C GLN A 108 -14.42 -7.56 3.28
N LEU A 109 -14.38 -6.84 4.40
CA LEU A 109 -13.35 -5.83 4.65
C LEU A 109 -11.95 -6.46 4.77
N ALA A 110 -11.82 -7.55 5.53
CA ALA A 110 -10.55 -8.28 5.65
C ALA A 110 -10.05 -8.77 4.28
N LYS A 111 -10.92 -9.35 3.46
CA LYS A 111 -10.57 -9.79 2.09
C LYS A 111 -10.10 -8.64 1.19
N ALA A 112 -10.65 -7.43 1.36
CA ALA A 112 -10.19 -6.24 0.63
C ALA A 112 -8.78 -5.78 1.09
N LEU A 113 -8.32 -6.22 2.27
CA LEU A 113 -7.01 -5.91 2.85
C LEU A 113 -5.98 -7.06 2.72
N GLU A 114 -6.43 -8.32 2.66
CA GLU A 114 -5.62 -9.55 2.84
C GLU A 114 -4.79 -10.02 1.63
N VAL A 115 -4.52 -9.16 0.64
CA VAL A 115 -3.63 -9.55 -0.46
C VAL A 115 -2.28 -8.86 -0.27
N PRO A 116 -1.19 -9.60 0.03
CA PRO A 116 0.16 -9.08 -0.17
C PRO A 116 0.36 -8.89 -1.67
N LEU A 117 0.02 -7.70 -2.15
CA LEU A 117 0.15 -7.32 -3.55
C LEU A 117 1.63 -7.19 -3.93
N VAL A 118 2.49 -7.06 -2.93
CA VAL A 118 3.93 -6.89 -3.05
C VAL A 118 4.70 -7.71 -2.00
N ASN A 119 6.00 -7.89 -2.20
CA ASN A 119 6.90 -8.58 -1.28
C ASN A 119 7.41 -7.66 -0.16
N ASP A 120 8.31 -8.17 0.68
CA ASP A 120 8.93 -7.44 1.80
C ASP A 120 9.76 -6.21 1.40
N LEU A 121 10.00 -6.02 0.09
CA LEU A 121 10.68 -4.84 -0.48
C LEU A 121 9.71 -3.94 -1.26
N GLY A 122 8.41 -4.21 -1.15
CA GLY A 122 7.35 -3.48 -1.82
C GLY A 122 7.22 -3.77 -3.32
N TYR A 123 7.88 -4.79 -3.88
CA TYR A 123 7.80 -5.14 -5.31
C TYR A 123 6.77 -6.23 -5.62
N THR A 124 6.09 -6.10 -6.78
CA THR A 124 5.18 -7.16 -7.25
C THR A 124 5.96 -8.39 -7.71
N LYS A 125 5.34 -9.57 -7.63
CA LYS A 125 5.92 -10.83 -8.16
C LYS A 125 6.34 -10.70 -9.62
N ARG A 126 5.56 -9.98 -10.44
CA ARG A 126 5.87 -9.73 -11.85
C ARG A 126 7.17 -8.95 -12.00
N TYR A 127 7.32 -7.87 -11.24
CA TYR A 127 8.52 -7.03 -11.27
C TYR A 127 9.77 -7.82 -10.85
N VAL A 128 9.68 -8.59 -9.76
CA VAL A 128 10.80 -9.43 -9.29
C VAL A 128 11.21 -10.45 -10.34
N ARG A 129 10.25 -11.12 -10.99
CA ARG A 129 10.57 -12.05 -12.10
C ARG A 129 11.22 -11.35 -13.28
N CYS A 130 10.79 -10.14 -13.64
CA CYS A 130 11.42 -9.37 -14.72
C CYS A 130 12.89 -9.07 -14.40
N LEU A 131 13.21 -8.70 -13.16
CA LEU A 131 14.59 -8.49 -12.75
C LEU A 131 15.43 -9.77 -12.80
N GLN A 132 14.86 -10.91 -12.37
CA GLN A 132 15.53 -12.21 -12.37
C GLN A 132 15.84 -12.75 -13.77
N VAL A 133 15.20 -12.23 -14.82
CA VAL A 133 15.46 -12.63 -16.22
C VAL A 133 16.52 -11.73 -16.86
N ILE A 134 16.75 -10.53 -16.30
CA ILE A 134 17.70 -9.54 -16.84
C ILE A 134 19.08 -9.65 -16.17
N LEU A 135 19.13 -10.14 -14.92
CA LEU A 135 20.35 -10.45 -14.17
C LEU A 135 20.83 -11.88 -14.45
#